data_AF-A0A5M8FAM0-F1
#
_entry.id   AF-A0A5M8FAM0-F1
#
_cell.length_a   1.000
_cell.length_b   1.000
_cell.length_c   1.000
_cell.angle_alpha   90.00
_cell.angle_beta   90.00
_cell.angle_gamma   90.00
#
_symmetry.space_group_name_H-M   'P 1'
#
loop_
_entity.id
_entity.type
_entity.pdbx_description
1 polymer ?
#
loop_
_entity_poly.entity_id
_entity_poly.type
_entity_poly.pdbx_seq_one_letter_code
_entity_poly.pdbx_strand_id
1 'polypeptide(L)' 'MSALHLPLLEARLERICEKGCKRVWRDIACLEQGEELPEAAGLNAAERAWLLQELKTVMAVYGQRCSVDGPTE' A
#
# COMPACT_ATOMS: atom_id res chain seq x y z
N MET A 1 -1.03 2.26 22.11
CA MET A 1 -1.35 2.52 20.69
C MET A 1 -2.02 1.27 20.16
N SER A 2 -3.26 1.41 19.67
CA SER A 2 -4.29 0.37 19.67
C SER A 2 -3.99 -0.81 18.75
N ALA A 3 -3.82 -1.99 19.33
CA ALA A 3 -3.70 -3.28 18.64
C ALA A 3 -4.97 -3.70 17.86
N LEU A 4 -6.03 -2.88 17.83
CA LEU A 4 -7.30 -3.17 17.16
C LEU A 4 -7.36 -2.71 15.68
N HIS A 5 -6.40 -1.91 15.19
CA HIS A 5 -6.43 -1.41 13.80
C HIS A 5 -5.53 -2.21 12.83
N LEU A 6 -4.61 -3.05 13.31
CA LEU A 6 -3.74 -3.85 12.45
C LEU A 6 -4.50 -4.70 11.41
N PRO A 7 -5.54 -5.49 11.78
CA PRO A 7 -6.19 -6.40 10.83
C PRO A 7 -6.94 -5.67 9.71
N LEU A 8 -7.46 -4.46 9.96
CA LEU A 8 -8.12 -3.65 8.93
C LEU A 8 -7.10 -3.03 7.97
N LEU A 9 -5.92 -2.64 8.46
CA LEU A 9 -4.85 -2.10 7.63
C LEU A 9 -4.20 -3.21 6.80
N GLU A 10 -4.02 -4.40 7.37
CA GLU A 10 -3.58 -5.61 6.66
C GLU A 10 -4.56 -5.98 5.54
N ALA A 11 -5.87 -6.02 5.81
CA ALA A 11 -6.88 -6.30 4.79
C ALA A 11 -7.00 -5.21 3.70
N ARG A 12 -6.62 -3.97 4.02
CA ARG A 12 -6.50 -2.90 3.00
C ARG A 12 -5.23 -3.09 2.18
N LEU A 13 -4.11 -3.43 2.82
CA LEU A 13 -2.84 -3.69 2.17
C LEU A 13 -2.96 -4.87 1.21
N GLU A 14 -3.61 -5.95 1.61
CA GLU A 14 -3.89 -7.10 0.76
C GLU A 14 -4.71 -6.70 -0.47
N ARG A 15 -5.82 -5.97 -0.28
CA ARG A 15 -6.63 -5.43 -1.39
C ARG A 15 -5.85 -4.50 -2.32
N ILE A 16 -4.94 -3.69 -1.77
CA ILE A 16 -4.07 -2.82 -2.58
C ILE A 16 -3.09 -3.67 -3.37
N CYS A 17 -2.45 -4.66 -2.74
CA CYS A 17 -1.56 -5.62 -3.40
C CYS A 17 -2.25 -6.43 -4.50
N GLU A 18 -3.51 -6.82 -4.33
CA GLU A 18 -4.32 -7.51 -5.35
C GLU A 18 -4.58 -6.66 -6.60
N LYS A 19 -4.56 -5.31 -6.49
CA LYS A 19 -4.69 -4.41 -7.67
C LYS A 19 -3.47 -4.45 -8.59
N GLY A 20 -2.37 -5.05 -8.14
CA GLY A 20 -1.12 -5.20 -8.87
C GLY A 20 -0.10 -4.11 -8.55
N CYS A 21 1.18 -4.49 -8.61
CA CYS A 21 2.31 -3.69 -8.13
C CYS A 21 2.35 -2.26 -8.68
N LYS A 22 2.05 -2.04 -9.97
CA LYS A 22 2.07 -0.68 -10.56
C LYS A 22 1.05 0.26 -9.91
N ARG A 23 -0.12 -0.26 -9.54
CA ARG A 23 -1.18 0.52 -8.91
C ARG A 23 -0.82 0.84 -7.46
N VAL A 24 -0.34 -0.17 -6.73
CA VAL A 24 0.20 -0.04 -5.37
C VAL A 24 1.26 1.06 -5.28
N TRP A 25 2.23 1.06 -6.19
CA TRP A 25 3.29 2.09 -6.20
C TRP A 25 2.76 3.50 -6.46
N ARG A 26 1.72 3.66 -7.31
CA ARG A 26 1.05 4.95 -7.48
C ARG A 26 0.32 5.37 -6.22
N ASP A 27 -0.37 4.44 -5.56
CA ASP A 27 -1.08 4.70 -4.32
C ASP A 27 -0.09 5.16 -3.22
N ILE A 28 1.04 4.48 -3.07
CA ILE A 28 2.13 4.89 -2.16
C ILE A 28 2.62 6.31 -2.51
N ALA A 29 2.85 6.62 -3.80
CA ALA A 29 3.32 7.93 -4.22
C ALA A 29 2.29 9.05 -3.93
N CYS A 30 1.00 8.81 -4.17
CA CYS A 30 -0.08 9.73 -3.81
C CYS A 30 -0.13 9.97 -2.29
N LEU A 31 0.00 8.92 -1.48
CA LEU A 31 0.04 9.05 -0.02
C LEU A 31 1.26 9.84 0.49
N GLU A 32 2.42 9.70 -0.16
CA GLU A 32 3.64 10.49 0.12
C GLU A 32 3.48 11.97 -0.26
N GLN A 33 2.76 12.24 -1.36
CA GLN A 33 2.41 13.60 -1.80
C GLN A 33 1.39 14.27 -0.87
N GLY A 34 0.74 13.49 0.01
CA GLY A 34 -0.32 13.98 0.88
C GLY A 34 -1.70 13.97 0.25
N GLU A 35 -1.86 13.31 -0.90
CA GLU A 35 -3.17 13.09 -1.50
C GLU A 35 -4.01 12.10 -0.68
N GLU A 36 -5.32 12.34 -0.68
CA GLU A 36 -6.30 11.46 -0.06
C GLU A 36 -6.66 10.32 -1.01
N LEU A 37 -6.18 9.12 -0.69
CA LEU A 37 -6.66 7.91 -1.35
C LEU A 37 -7.97 7.43 -0.75
N PRO A 38 -8.86 6.83 -1.56
CA PRO A 38 -10.06 6.18 -1.03
C PRO A 38 -9.71 5.05 -0.04
N GLU A 39 -8.58 4.35 -0.22
CA GLU A 39 -8.12 3.35 0.76
C GLU A 39 -7.48 3.93 2.03
N ALA A 40 -7.10 5.21 2.04
CA ALA A 40 -6.60 5.90 3.23
C ALA A 40 -7.59 6.92 3.78
N ALA A 41 -8.78 7.03 3.17
CA ALA A 41 -9.83 7.92 3.60
C ALA A 41 -10.27 7.56 5.03
N GLY A 42 -10.22 8.54 5.93
CA GLY A 42 -10.52 8.38 7.35
C GLY A 42 -9.36 7.87 8.21
N LEU A 43 -8.16 7.68 7.66
CA LEU A 43 -6.96 7.41 8.46
C LEU A 43 -6.34 8.71 8.97
N ASN A 44 -5.92 8.71 10.23
CA ASN A 44 -5.15 9.81 10.79
C ASN A 44 -3.71 9.81 10.23
N ALA A 45 -3.00 10.93 10.35
CA ALA A 45 -1.64 11.07 9.83
C ALA A 45 -0.69 9.94 10.30
N ALA A 46 -0.82 9.51 11.56
CA ALA A 46 -0.03 8.41 12.11
C ALA A 46 -0.36 7.04 11.47
N GLU A 47 -1.65 6.76 11.25
CA GLU A 47 -2.11 5.50 10.63
C GLU A 47 -1.74 5.46 9.15
N ARG A 48 -1.82 6.61 8.48
CA ARG A 48 -1.42 6.77 7.08
C ARG A 48 0.09 6.57 6.90
N ALA A 49 0.89 7.11 7.82
CA ALA A 49 2.34 6.91 7.83
C ALA A 49 2.71 5.44 8.10
N TRP A 50 2.01 4.78 9.01
CA TRP A 50 2.20 3.34 9.27
C TRP A 50 1.84 2.50 8.03
N LEU A 51 0.66 2.73 7.44
CA LEU A 51 0.21 2.00 6.26
C LEU A 51 1.20 2.17 5.10
N LEU A 52 1.71 3.38 4.89
CA LEU A 52 2.72 3.69 3.88
C LEU A 52 4.04 2.92 4.12
N GLN A 53 4.54 2.92 5.35
CA GLN A 53 5.74 2.18 5.74
C GLN A 53 5.57 0.68 5.51
N GLU A 54 4.42 0.13 5.88
CA GLU A 54 4.16 -1.30 5.76
C GLU A 54 3.97 -1.70 4.29
N LEU A 55 3.25 -0.89 3.51
CA LEU A 55 3.15 -1.04 2.05
C LEU A 55 4.52 -1.04 1.38
N LYS A 56 5.41 -0.12 1.76
CA LYS A 56 6.79 -0.06 1.26
C LYS A 56 7.60 -1.29 1.68
N THR A 57 7.44 -1.77 2.91
CA THR A 57 8.16 -2.95 3.44
C THR A 57 7.71 -4.21 2.71
N VAL A 58 6.40 -4.43 2.61
CA VAL A 58 5.83 -5.54 1.85
C VAL A 58 6.24 -5.41 0.38
N MET A 59 6.07 -4.25 -0.25
CA MET A 59 6.51 -4.02 -1.64
C MET A 59 8.03 -4.11 -1.83
N ALA A 60 8.87 -3.93 -0.81
CA ALA A 60 10.31 -4.18 -0.95
C ALA A 60 10.58 -5.70 -1.05
N VAL A 61 9.86 -6.50 -0.26
CA VAL A 61 9.96 -7.98 -0.31
C VAL A 61 9.34 -8.53 -1.61
N TYR A 62 8.17 -8.02 -2.02
CA TYR A 62 7.44 -8.47 -3.22
C TYR A 62 7.89 -7.77 -4.51
N GLY A 63 8.48 -6.58 -4.43
CA GLY A 63 8.93 -5.78 -5.57
C GLY A 63 10.07 -6.42 -6.34
N GLN A 64 10.87 -7.25 -5.68
CA GLN A 64 11.81 -8.15 -6.36
C GLN A 64 11.13 -9.15 -7.29
N ARG A 65 9.85 -9.49 -7.05
CA ARG A 65 9.04 -10.35 -7.92
C ARG A 65 8.28 -9.56 -9.00
N CYS A 66 8.11 -8.25 -8.81
CA CYS A 66 7.42 -7.35 -9.74
C CYS A 66 8.38 -6.58 -10.67
N SER A 67 9.61 -7.07 -10.80
CA SER A 67 10.41 -6.76 -11.99
C SER A 67 9.77 -7.47 -13.17
N VAL A 68 8.96 -6.74 -13.93
CA VAL A 68 8.87 -6.85 -15.41
C VAL A 68 9.05 -8.28 -15.95
N ASP A 69 7.96 -9.04 -16.06
CA ASP A 69 7.64 -10.01 -17.13
C ASP A 69 6.23 -10.58 -16.82
N GLY A 70 5.27 -10.74 -17.74
CA GLY A 70 5.45 -11.07 -19.14
C GLY A 70 4.91 -10.06 -20.16
N PRO A 71 5.31 -10.26 -21.43
CA PRO A 71 4.95 -9.44 -22.56
C PRO A 71 3.47 -9.60 -22.91
N THR A 72 2.91 -8.52 -23.45
CA THR A 72 1.86 -8.56 -24.47
C THR A 72 2.12 -9.68 -25.49
N GLU A 73 1.23 -10.67 -25.57
CA GLU A 73 0.89 -11.41 -26.79
C GLU A 73 -0.64 -11.55 -26.87
#